data_AF-A0A521M7G3-F1
#
_entry.id   AF-A0A521M7G3-F1
#
_cell.length_a   1.000
_cell.length_b   1.000
_cell.length_c   1.000
_cell.angle_alpha   90.00
_cell.angle_beta   90.00
_cell.angle_gamma   90.00
#
_symmetry.space_group_name_H-M   'P 1'
#
loop_
_entity.id
_entity.type
_entity.pdbx_description
1 polymer ?
#
loop_
_entity_poly.entity_id
_entity_poly.type
_entity_poly.pdbx_seq_one_letter_code
_entity_poly.pdbx_strand_id
1 'polypeptide(L)'
;MLDLASDIVARATRLLFTDCDEPALWTISVGGRVVGTLLCEAGARRLAWFNGADPRLVAYAGPLDGDIEALAATLGLRLGFPVRLESLPT
;
A
#
# COMPACT_ATOMS: atom_id res chain seq x y z
N MET A 1 16.73 11.09 28.64
CA MET A 1 15.36 10.77 29.11
C MET A 1 14.27 11.22 28.13
N LEU A 2 14.47 12.33 27.40
CA LEU A 2 13.60 12.77 26.30
C LEU A 2 13.56 11.79 25.10
N ASP A 3 14.63 11.04 24.87
CA ASP A 3 14.75 10.12 23.72
C ASP A 3 13.73 8.98 23.74
N LEU A 4 13.53 8.35 24.90
CA LEU A 4 12.60 7.23 25.05
C LEU A 4 11.14 7.68 24.84
N ALA A 5 10.80 8.90 25.28
CA ALA A 5 9.48 9.47 25.06
C ALA A 5 9.25 9.78 23.57
N SER A 6 10.27 10.31 22.87
CA SER A 6 10.21 10.52 21.43
C SER A 6 10.07 9.21 20.65
N ASP A 7 10.80 8.16 21.02
CA ASP A 7 10.69 6.85 20.38
C ASP A 7 9.34 6.17 20.64
N ILE A 8 8.80 6.28 21.85
CA ILE A 8 7.47 5.75 22.18
C ILE A 8 6.40 6.52 21.43
N VAL A 9 6.48 7.85 21.38
CA VAL A 9 5.52 8.68 20.63
C VAL A 9 5.66 8.39 19.14
N ALA A 10 6.86 8.33 18.57
CA ALA A 10 7.07 8.00 17.16
C ALA A 10 6.54 6.60 16.80
N ARG A 11 6.78 5.60 17.67
CA ARG A 11 6.29 4.23 17.46
C ARG A 11 4.78 4.12 17.64
N ALA A 12 4.19 4.80 18.63
CA ALA A 12 2.75 4.86 18.82
C ALA A 12 2.06 5.61 17.67
N THR A 13 2.66 6.69 17.19
CA THR A 13 2.21 7.47 16.03
C THR A 13 2.26 6.61 14.77
N ARG A 14 3.31 5.79 14.58
CA ARG A 14 3.40 4.84 13.46
C ARG A 14 2.38 3.69 13.55
N LEU A 15 1.99 3.28 14.75
CA LEU A 15 0.92 2.31 14.98
C LEU A 15 -0.48 2.93 14.74
N LEU A 16 -0.67 4.19 15.11
CA LEU A 16 -1.93 4.94 14.88
C LEU A 16 -2.10 5.33 13.41
N PHE A 17 -1.02 5.62 12.67
CA PHE A 17 -1.08 5.80 11.21
C PHE A 17 -1.18 4.47 10.43
N THR A 18 -1.39 3.34 11.13
CA THR A 18 -1.87 2.10 10.51
C THR A 18 -3.39 2.14 10.30
N ASP A 19 -4.10 3.12 10.88
CA ASP A 19 -5.55 3.17 10.81
C ASP A 19 -6.04 3.61 9.44
N CYS A 20 -6.43 2.59 8.65
CA CYS A 20 -7.44 2.68 7.61
C CYS A 20 -8.83 3.05 8.19
N ASP A 21 -8.90 4.01 9.10
CA ASP A 21 -10.15 4.50 9.69
C ASP A 21 -10.88 5.43 8.73
N GLU A 22 -10.14 6.28 8.02
CA GLU A 22 -10.67 7.01 6.88
C GLU A 22 -10.53 6.18 5.60
N PRO A 23 -11.60 6.10 4.77
CA PRO A 23 -11.53 5.38 3.51
C PRO A 23 -10.49 6.04 2.60
N ALA A 24 -9.57 5.24 2.09
CA ALA A 24 -8.52 5.70 1.18
C ALA A 24 -8.36 4.74 0.01
N LEU A 25 -8.13 5.32 -1.17
CA LEU A 25 -8.04 4.59 -2.43
C LEU A 25 -6.76 5.00 -3.16
N TRP A 26 -5.99 4.02 -3.62
CA TRP A 26 -4.84 4.24 -4.50
C TRP A 26 -5.05 3.53 -5.83
N THR A 27 -4.61 4.18 -6.90
CA THR A 27 -4.37 3.51 -8.18
C THR A 27 -3.01 2.83 -8.16
N ILE A 28 -2.93 1.65 -8.76
CA ILE A 28 -1.67 0.92 -8.95
C ILE A 28 -1.30 1.03 -10.43
N SER A 29 -0.17 1.63 -10.73
CA SER A 29 0.31 1.81 -12.11
C SER A 29 1.65 1.12 -12.38
N VAL A 30 1.77 0.54 -13.57
CA VAL A 30 2.97 -0.11 -14.11
C VAL A 30 3.27 0.51 -15.47
N GLY A 31 4.48 1.04 -15.66
CA GLY A 31 4.87 1.62 -16.94
C GLY A 31 3.91 2.71 -17.45
N GLY A 32 3.28 3.47 -16.55
CA GLY A 32 2.31 4.51 -16.87
C GLY A 32 0.87 4.02 -17.14
N ARG A 33 0.60 2.72 -17.04
CA ARG A 33 -0.76 2.16 -17.16
C ARG A 33 -1.30 1.77 -15.79
N VAL A 34 -2.53 2.18 -15.48
CA VAL A 34 -3.23 1.71 -14.28
C VAL A 34 -3.67 0.26 -14.47
N VAL A 35 -3.29 -0.61 -13.53
CA VAL A 35 -3.52 -2.07 -13.58
C VAL A 35 -4.35 -2.59 -12.41
N GLY A 36 -4.61 -1.78 -11.41
CA GLY A 36 -5.42 -2.16 -10.26
C GLY A 36 -5.59 -1.03 -9.27
N THR A 37 -6.18 -1.37 -8.12
CA THR A 37 -6.38 -0.46 -7.00
C THR A 37 -6.03 -1.15 -5.68
N LEU A 38 -5.64 -0.32 -4.72
CA LEU A 38 -5.59 -0.68 -3.31
C LEU A 38 -6.66 0.14 -2.58
N LEU A 39 -7.57 -0.55 -1.90
CA LEU A 39 -8.58 0.07 -1.03
C LEU A 39 -8.21 -0.17 0.43
N CYS A 40 -8.37 0.85 1.25
CA CYS A 40 -8.17 0.87 2.70
C CYS A 40 -9.48 1.36 3.29
N GLU A 41 -10.20 0.48 3.99
CA GLU A 41 -11.54 0.77 4.54
C GLU A 41 -11.76 -0.07 5.81
N ALA A 42 -12.22 0.56 6.88
CA ALA A 42 -12.54 -0.09 8.16
C ALA A 42 -11.41 -0.97 8.71
N GLY A 43 -10.17 -0.47 8.68
CA GLY A 43 -8.99 -1.22 9.14
C GLY A 43 -8.52 -2.32 8.18
N ALA A 44 -9.23 -2.58 7.08
CA ALA A 44 -8.90 -3.63 6.12
C ALA A 44 -8.31 -3.05 4.82
N ARG A 45 -7.33 -3.75 4.27
CA ARG A 45 -6.72 -3.43 2.97
C ARG A 45 -7.06 -4.50 1.94
N ARG A 46 -7.44 -4.08 0.74
CA ARG A 46 -7.88 -4.98 -0.34
C ARG A 46 -7.25 -4.56 -1.65
N LEU A 47 -6.65 -5.52 -2.34
CA LEU A 47 -6.20 -5.36 -3.72
C LEU A 47 -7.30 -5.78 -4.68
N ALA A 48 -7.50 -4.97 -5.71
CA ALA A 48 -8.33 -5.32 -6.87
C ALA A 48 -7.52 -5.10 -8.14
N TRP A 49 -7.62 -6.04 -9.08
CA TRP A 49 -6.88 -6.00 -10.33
C TRP A 49 -7.83 -5.78 -11.50
N PHE A 50 -7.42 -4.92 -12.44
CA PHE A 50 -8.15 -4.73 -13.68
C PHE A 50 -7.86 -5.85 -14.66
N ASN A 51 -8.74 -6.01 -15.65
CA ASN A 51 -8.58 -7.04 -16.66
C ASN A 51 -7.26 -6.83 -17.44
N GLY A 52 -6.51 -7.92 -17.61
CA GLY A 52 -5.20 -7.90 -18.25
C GLY A 52 -4.06 -7.40 -17.35
N ALA A 53 -4.27 -7.30 -16.03
CA ALA A 53 -3.16 -7.18 -15.08
C ALA A 53 -2.21 -8.40 -15.19
N ASP A 54 -0.92 -8.17 -14.96
CA ASP A 54 0.08 -9.24 -15.05
C ASP A 54 -0.24 -10.36 -14.03
N PRO A 55 -0.24 -11.65 -14.44
CA PRO A 55 -0.55 -12.77 -13.55
C PRO A 55 0.31 -12.82 -12.28
N ARG A 56 1.54 -12.28 -12.33
CA ARG A 56 2.43 -12.18 -11.17
C ARG A 56 1.86 -11.25 -10.11
N LEU A 57 1.21 -10.15 -10.50
CA LEU A 57 0.51 -9.25 -9.60
C LEU A 57 -0.78 -9.89 -9.07
N VAL A 58 -1.55 -10.52 -9.95
CA VAL A 58 -2.82 -11.17 -9.58
C VAL A 58 -2.60 -12.28 -8.54
N ALA A 59 -1.51 -13.04 -8.66
CA ALA A 59 -1.14 -14.09 -7.73
C ALA A 59 -0.45 -13.57 -6.44
N TYR A 60 -0.41 -12.26 -6.20
CA TYR A 60 0.15 -11.72 -4.98
C TYR A 60 -0.76 -12.00 -3.78
N ALA A 61 -0.22 -12.75 -2.81
CA ALA A 61 -0.89 -13.09 -1.55
C ALA A 61 -0.03 -12.69 -0.33
N GLY A 62 0.83 -11.69 -0.51
CA GLY A 62 1.70 -11.18 0.55
C GLY A 62 0.98 -10.19 1.48
N PRO A 63 1.68 -9.73 2.53
CA PRO A 63 1.16 -8.75 3.48
C PRO A 63 0.75 -7.44 2.80
N LEU A 64 -0.41 -6.89 3.19
CA LEU A 64 -0.90 -5.59 2.73
C LEU A 64 -0.82 -4.52 3.82
N ASP A 65 -0.66 -4.96 5.06
CA ASP A 65 -0.46 -4.18 6.28
C ASP A 65 0.99 -3.68 6.34
N GLY A 66 1.20 -2.45 5.89
CA GLY A 66 2.54 -1.86 5.83
C GLY A 66 2.58 -0.49 5.17
N ASP A 67 3.79 -0.01 4.91
CA ASP A 67 4.01 1.22 4.15
C ASP A 67 3.58 1.03 2.69
N ILE A 68 2.86 2.01 2.13
CA ILE A 68 2.42 2.02 0.73
C ILE A 68 3.61 1.92 -0.22
N GLU A 69 4.72 2.60 0.11
CA GLU A 69 5.95 2.56 -0.69
C GLU A 69 6.62 1.18 -0.63
N ALA A 70 6.54 0.50 0.52
CA ALA A 70 7.05 -0.86 0.66
C ALA A 70 6.22 -1.88 -0.14
N LEU A 71 4.89 -1.68 -0.20
CA LEU A 71 4.02 -2.48 -1.07
C LEU A 71 4.37 -2.23 -2.55
N ALA A 72 4.54 -0.97 -2.97
CA ALA A 72 4.96 -0.62 -4.32
C ALA A 72 6.28 -1.32 -4.70
N ALA A 73 7.28 -1.25 -3.83
CA ALA A 73 8.57 -1.91 -4.03
C ALA A 73 8.43 -3.43 -4.15
N THR A 74 7.62 -4.06 -3.29
CA THR A 74 7.39 -5.51 -3.30
C THR A 74 6.73 -5.98 -4.60
N LEU A 75 5.69 -5.26 -5.04
CA LEU A 75 5.03 -5.54 -6.31
C LEU A 75 5.99 -5.33 -7.49
N GLY A 76 6.83 -4.29 -7.42
CA GLY A 76 7.82 -4.00 -8.45
C GLY A 76 8.91 -5.06 -8.58
N LEU A 77 9.44 -5.56 -7.45
CA LEU A 77 10.39 -6.67 -7.44
C LEU A 77 9.78 -7.94 -8.06
N ARG A 78 8.52 -8.22 -7.74
CA ARG A 78 7.80 -9.39 -8.26
C ARG A 78 7.54 -9.30 -9.76
N LEU A 79 7.21 -8.10 -10.23
CA LEU A 79 6.91 -7.87 -11.64
C LEU A 79 8.17 -7.73 -12.50
N GLY A 80 9.27 -7.23 -11.92
CA GLY A 80 10.47 -6.82 -12.65
C GLY A 80 10.35 -5.44 -13.29
N PHE A 81 9.34 -4.65 -12.92
CA PHE A 81 9.08 -3.30 -13.40
C PHE A 81 8.71 -2.39 -12.24
N PRO A 82 9.05 -1.08 -12.29
CA PRO A 82 8.60 -0.13 -11.28
C PRO A 82 7.06 -0.10 -11.19
N VAL A 83 6.56 -0.19 -9.97
CA VAL A 83 5.13 -0.02 -9.63
C VAL A 83 4.99 1.27 -8.84
N ARG A 84 3.94 2.03 -9.12
CA ARG A 84 3.59 3.25 -8.38
C ARG A 84 2.20 3.11 -7.78
N LEU A 85 2.03 3.59 -6.56
CA LEU A 85 0.74 3.71 -5.89
C LEU A 85 0.43 5.19 -5.72
N GLU A 86 -0.64 5.68 -6.34
CA GLU A 86 -1.01 7.09 -6.31
C GLU A 86 -2.36 7.24 -5.61
N SER A 87 -2.40 8.03 -4.53
CA SER A 87 -3.64 8.27 -3.77
C SER A 87 -4.63 9.05 -4.62
N LEU A 88 -5.87 8.59 -4.66
CA LEU A 88 -6.97 9.35 -5.22
C LEU A 88 -7.58 10.24 -4.13
N PRO A 89 -7.97 11.48 -4.47
CA PRO A 89 -8.77 12.30 -3.57
C PRO A 89 -10.13 11.60 -3.37
N THR A 90 -10.48 11.41 -2.11
CA THR A 90 -11.78 10.88 -1.65
C THR A 90 -12.75 12.00 -1.34
#